data_AF-H8H3Y7-F1
#
_entry.id   AF-H8H3Y7-F1
#
_cell.length_a   1.000
_cell.length_b   1.000
_cell.length_c   1.000
_cell.angle_alpha   90.00
_cell.angle_beta   90.00
_cell.angle_gamma   90.00
#
_symmetry.space_group_name_H-M   'P 1'
#
loop_
_entity.id
_entity.type
_entity.pdbx_description
1 polymer ?
#
loop_
_entity_poly.entity_id
_entity_poly.type
_entity_poly.pdbx_seq_one_letter_code
_entity_poly.pdbx_strand_id
1 'polypeptide(L)' 'MSRAFRGRPLSERLLRLALLAKAHEVQAEPCTPERALRGQRADHLAALCWAAQQEGRA' A
#
# COMPACT_ATOMS: atom_id res chain seq x y z
N MET A 1 -9.06 13.06 9.69
CA MET A 1 -9.18 11.88 8.81
C MET A 1 -10.49 11.98 8.00
N SER A 2 -10.41 12.06 6.67
CA SER A 2 -11.58 12.35 5.81
C SER A 2 -12.66 11.25 5.91
N ARG A 3 -13.92 11.64 6.09
CA ARG A 3 -15.09 10.74 6.23
C ARG A 3 -15.24 9.74 5.08
N ALA A 4 -14.68 10.04 3.90
CA ALA A 4 -14.75 9.21 2.69
C ALA A 4 -14.08 7.82 2.80
N PHE A 5 -13.26 7.58 3.82
CA PHE A 5 -12.57 6.30 4.02
C PHE A 5 -13.33 5.29 4.88
N ARG A 6 -14.38 5.69 5.59
CA ARG A 6 -15.07 4.82 6.56
C ARG A 6 -15.97 3.75 5.92
N GLY A 7 -16.37 3.92 4.66
CA GLY A 7 -17.24 2.96 3.95
C GLY A 7 -16.54 2.02 2.99
N ARG A 8 -15.21 2.13 2.81
CA ARG A 8 -14.46 1.27 1.88
C ARG A 8 -13.93 0.04 2.60
N PRO A 9 -13.98 -1.16 1.96
CA PRO A 9 -13.40 -2.36 2.53
C PRO A 9 -11.90 -2.16 2.81
N LEU A 10 -11.40 -2.82 3.85
CA LEU A 10 -10.01 -2.70 4.30
C LEU A 10 -9.03 -2.98 3.15
N SER A 11 -9.29 -4.01 2.35
CA SER A 11 -8.50 -4.38 1.19
C SER A 11 -8.37 -3.23 0.16
N GLU A 12 -9.45 -2.51 -0.14
CA GLU A 12 -9.41 -1.37 -1.07
C GLU A 12 -8.62 -0.19 -0.49
N ARG A 13 -8.74 0.04 0.83
CA ARG A 13 -7.96 1.07 1.52
C ARG A 13 -6.46 0.75 1.51
N LEU A 14 -6.10 -0.50 1.77
CA LEU A 14 -4.73 -1.00 1.72
C LEU A 14 -4.16 -0.94 0.30
N LEU A 15 -4.95 -1.33 -0.71
CA LEU A 15 -4.56 -1.23 -2.12
C LEU A 15 -4.23 0.22 -2.50
N ARG A 16 -5.09 1.18 -2.15
CA ARG A 16 -4.82 2.60 -2.40
C ARG A 16 -3.54 3.07 -1.73
N LEU A 17 -3.30 2.64 -0.50
CA LEU A 17 -2.11 3.01 0.24
C LEU A 17 -0.85 2.39 -0.40
N ALA A 18 -0.91 1.13 -0.85
CA ALA A 18 0.17 0.46 -1.57
C ALA A 18 0.52 1.18 -2.87
N LEU A 19 -0.49 1.58 -3.66
CA LEU A 19 -0.30 2.35 -4.90
C LEU A 19 0.37 3.70 -4.65
N LEU A 20 -0.06 4.44 -3.61
CA LEU A 20 0.58 5.69 -3.23
C LEU A 20 2.03 5.47 -2.79
N ALA A 21 2.29 4.46 -1.96
CA ALA A 21 3.65 4.12 -1.54
C ALA A 21 4.55 3.76 -2.73
N LYS A 22 4.04 2.99 -3.70
CA LYS A 22 4.76 2.65 -4.92
C LYS A 22 5.05 3.88 -5.78
N ALA A 23 4.11 4.82 -5.89
CA ALA A 23 4.36 6.09 -6.57
C ALA A 23 5.50 6.89 -5.90
N HIS A 24 5.55 6.93 -4.57
CA HIS A 24 6.64 7.56 -3.83
C HIS A 24 8.00 6.87 -4.02
N GLU A 25 8.01 5.54 -4.16
CA GLU A 25 9.23 4.79 -4.52
C GLU A 25 9.71 5.17 -5.94
N VAL A 26 8.80 5.18 -6.93
CA VAL A 26 9.13 5.49 -8.33
C VAL A 26 9.64 6.92 -8.50
N GLN A 27 9.12 7.86 -7.71
CA GLN A 27 9.58 9.26 -7.69
C GLN A 27 10.91 9.45 -6.95
N ALA A 28 11.39 8.46 -6.19
CA ALA A 28 12.66 8.55 -5.50
C ALA A 28 13.83 8.29 -6.46
N GLU A 29 14.99 8.87 -6.13
CA GLU A 29 16.22 8.65 -6.90
C GLU A 29 16.55 7.15 -7.02
N PRO A 30 16.90 6.66 -8.21
CA PRO A 30 17.28 5.27 -8.42
C PRO A 30 18.43 4.81 -7.53
N CYS A 31 18.39 3.54 -7.14
CA CYS A 31 19.48 2.86 -6.42
C CYS A 31 19.88 3.50 -5.07
N THR A 32 19.00 4.27 -4.45
CA THR A 32 19.23 4.87 -3.12
C THR A 32 18.65 3.99 -2.00
N PRO A 33 19.24 4.04 -0.78
CA PRO A 33 18.66 3.41 0.41
C PRO A 33 17.22 3.88 0.68
N GLU A 34 16.93 5.15 0.43
CA GLU A 34 15.60 5.75 0.58
C GLU A 34 14.60 5.09 -0.37
N ARG A 35 14.99 4.87 -1.63
CA ARG A 35 14.16 4.14 -2.59
C ARG A 35 13.92 2.70 -2.15
N ALA A 36 14.94 2.02 -1.64
CA ALA A 36 14.80 0.66 -1.12
C ALA A 36 13.80 0.59 0.04
N LEU A 37 13.88 1.50 1.01
CA LEU A 37 12.94 1.59 2.14
C LEU A 37 11.51 1.89 1.67
N ARG A 38 11.35 2.79 0.69
CA ARG A 38 10.04 3.07 0.09
C ARG A 38 9.46 1.84 -0.63
N GLY A 39 10.31 1.07 -1.32
CA GLY A 39 9.92 -0.18 -1.97
C GLY A 39 9.45 -1.23 -0.96
N GLN A 40 10.24 -1.47 0.10
CA GLN A 40 9.84 -2.38 1.18
C GLN A 40 8.48 -1.99 1.79
N ARG A 41 8.23 -0.70 1.95
CA ARG A 41 6.95 -0.19 2.47
C ARG A 41 5.80 -0.44 1.50
N ALA A 42 6.01 -0.24 0.20
CA ALA A 42 5.01 -0.53 -0.83
C ALA A 42 4.67 -2.03 -0.86
N ASP A 43 5.69 -2.89 -0.80
CA ASP A 43 5.53 -4.35 -0.81
C ASP A 43 4.79 -4.84 0.44
N HIS A 44 5.14 -4.31 1.63
CA HIS A 44 4.45 -4.65 2.86
C HIS A 44 2.95 -4.32 2.80
N LEU A 45 2.59 -3.16 2.24
CA LEU A 45 1.19 -2.76 2.08
C LEU A 45 0.45 -3.63 1.06
N ALA A 46 1.12 -4.05 -0.01
CA ALA A 46 0.57 -4.98 -0.98
C ALA A 46 0.30 -6.36 -0.35
N ALA A 47 1.22 -6.86 0.49
CA ALA A 47 1.04 -8.11 1.22
C ALA A 47 -0.16 -8.05 2.18
N LEU A 48 -0.31 -6.96 2.94
CA LEU A 48 -1.47 -6.74 3.82
C LEU A 48 -2.78 -6.68 3.02
N CYS A 49 -2.78 -6.03 1.85
CA CYS A 49 -3.94 -6.00 0.97
C CYS A 49 -4.34 -7.41 0.54
N TRP A 50 -3.37 -8.24 0.15
CA TRP A 50 -3.61 -9.62 -0.27
C TRP A 50 -4.16 -10.48 0.88
N ALA A 51 -3.63 -10.34 2.10
CA ALA A 51 -4.17 -11.00 3.28
C ALA A 51 -5.62 -10.60 3.56
N ALA A 52 -5.92 -9.29 3.55
CA ALA A 52 -7.27 -8.77 3.77
C ALA A 52 -8.28 -9.21 2.70
N GLN A 53 -7.84 -9.49 1.46
CA GLN A 53 -8.70 -10.04 0.41
C GLN A 53 -9.07 -11.51 0.64
N GLN A 54 -8.21 -12.27 1.31
CA GLN A 54 -8.47 -13.67 1.62
C GLN A 54 -9.38 -13.82 2.84
N GLU A 55 -9.21 -12.98 3.86
CA GLU A 55 -10.11 -12.95 5.02
C GLU A 55 -11.56 -12.62 4.63
N GLY A 56 -11.77 -11.80 3.59
CA GLY A 56 -13.12 -11.49 3.08
C GLY A 56 -13.73 -12.57 2.19
N ARG A 57 -13.01 -13.67 1.91
CA ARG A 57 -13.48 -14.80 1.08
C ARG A 57 -13.73 -16.09 1.87
N ALA A 58 -13.34 -16.13 3.15
CA ALA A 58 -13.59 -17.23 4.08
C ALA A 58 -14.97 -17.07 4.74
#